data_AF-A0A8T4P4N7-F1
#
_entry.id   AF-A0A8T4P4N7-F1
#
_cell.length_a   1.000
_cell.length_b   1.000
_cell.length_c   1.000
_cell.angle_alpha   90.00
_cell.angle_beta   90.00
_cell.angle_gamma   90.00
#
_symmetry.space_group_name_H-M   'P 1'
#
loop_
_entity.id
_entity.type
_entity.pdbx_description
1 polymer ?
#
loop_
_entity_poly.entity_id
_entity_poly.type
_entity_poly.pdbx_seq_one_letter_code
_entity_poly.pdbx_strand_id
1 'polypeptide(L)' 'MDDVTVTIISPELGIKKRIGPFDLDKNEDTTRTLLLEMPYYVEPGIYDLRITISNDKYRRVRHRPIVIT' A
#
# COMPACT_ATOMS: atom_id res chain seq x y z
N MET A 1 1.54 -20.89 2.16
CA MET A 1 2.10 -20.22 0.98
C MET A 1 0.97 -19.75 0.07
N ASP A 2 0.40 -18.60 0.42
CA ASP A 2 -0.32 -17.79 -0.56
C ASP A 2 0.59 -16.58 -0.89
N ASP A 3 0.78 -16.27 -2.17
CA ASP A 3 1.60 -15.14 -2.62
C ASP A 3 0.85 -13.82 -2.41
N VAL A 4 1.17 -13.11 -1.33
CA VAL A 4 0.52 -11.84 -0.99
C VAL A 4 1.24 -10.69 -1.69
N THR A 5 0.50 -9.93 -2.48
CA THR A 5 0.93 -8.65 -3.03
C THR A 5 0.27 -7.50 -2.26
N VAL A 6 1.03 -6.43 -2.02
CA VAL A 6 0.47 -5.15 -1.55
C VAL A 6 0.68 -4.08 -2.62
N THR A 7 -0.39 -3.38 -2.99
CA THR A 7 -0.37 -2.26 -3.94
C THR A 7 -0.89 -1.01 -3.26
N ILE A 8 -0.09 0.06 -3.26
CA ILE A 8 -0.49 1.38 -2.77
C ILE A 8 -0.66 2.31 -3.96
N ILE A 9 -1.77 3.04 -3.97
CA ILE A 9 -2.09 4.04 -5.00
C ILE A 9 -2.56 5.32 -4.30
N SER A 10 -2.03 6.45 -4.76
CA SER A 10 -2.60 7.77 -4.50
C SER A 10 -2.75 8.49 -5.83
N PRO A 11 -3.98 8.58 -6.37
CA PRO A 11 -4.21 9.22 -7.67
C PRO A 11 -3.80 10.69 -7.69
N GLU A 12 -4.09 11.42 -6.60
CA GLU A 12 -3.79 12.85 -6.44
C GLU A 12 -2.28 13.12 -6.44
N LEU A 13 -1.50 12.23 -5.82
CA LEU A 13 -0.03 12.33 -5.79
C LEU A 13 0.64 11.69 -7.01
N GLY A 14 -0.11 11.04 -7.89
CA GLY A 14 0.45 10.26 -9.01
C GLY A 14 1.26 9.04 -8.57
N ILE A 15 1.07 8.56 -7.34
CA ILE A 15 1.87 7.47 -6.76
C ILE A 15 1.18 6.13 -7.03
N LYS A 16 1.95 5.18 -7.56
CA LYS A 16 1.58 3.76 -7.63
C LYS A 16 2.80 2.90 -7.29
N LYS A 17 2.73 2.17 -6.18
CA LYS A 17 3.81 1.28 -5.74
C LYS A 17 3.25 -0.10 -5.44
N ARG A 18 3.91 -1.14 -5.97
CA ARG A 18 3.59 -2.55 -5.72
C ARG A 18 4.77 -3.19 -5.01
N ILE A 19 4.50 -3.97 -3.97
CA ILE A 19 5.49 -4.77 -3.24
C ILE A 19 5.00 -6.22 -3.11
N GLY A 20 5.96 -7.14 -3.01
CA GLY A 20 5.73 -8.59 -3.00
C GLY A 20 6.17 -9.27 -4.31
N PRO A 21 5.79 -10.54 -4.52
CA PRO A 21 4.97 -11.34 -3.61
C PRO A 21 5.68 -11.62 -2.29
N PHE A 22 4.90 -11.77 -1.23
CA PHE A 22 5.36 -12.23 0.07
C PHE A 22 4.76 -13.60 0.33
N ASP A 23 5.62 -14.56 0.62
CA ASP A 23 5.19 -15.84 1.16
C ASP A 23 4.60 -15.62 2.55
N LEU A 24 3.34 -16.03 2.72
CA LEU A 24 2.66 -16.07 4.00
C LEU A 24 2.13 -17.47 4.26
N ASP A 25 2.46 -18.02 5.43
CA ASP A 25 1.96 -19.31 5.87
C ASP A 25 0.71 -19.21 6.74
N LYS A 26 0.04 -20.36 6.92
CA LYS A 26 -1.18 -20.41 7.75
C LYS A 26 -0.83 -20.09 9.19
N ASN A 27 -1.58 -19.14 9.77
CA ASN A 27 -1.38 -18.61 11.12
C ASN A 27 -0.07 -17.84 11.31
N GLU A 28 0.55 -17.39 10.22
CA GLU A 28 1.69 -16.47 10.28
C GLU A 28 1.21 -15.01 10.17
N ASP A 29 1.77 -14.16 11.02
CA ASP A 29 1.62 -12.71 10.92
C ASP A 29 2.95 -12.10 10.44
N THR A 30 2.88 -11.30 9.38
CA THR A 30 4.04 -10.56 8.86
C THR A 30 3.77 -9.06 8.83
N THR A 31 4.80 -8.28 9.13
CA THR A 31 4.76 -6.81 9.03
C THR A 31 5.83 -6.35 8.05
N ARG A 32 5.44 -5.51 7.08
CA ARG A 32 6.34 -4.93 6.09
C ARG A 32 6.23 -3.41 6.11
N THR A 33 7.37 -2.74 6.20
CA THR A 33 7.47 -1.28 6.10
C THR A 33 7.58 -0.89 4.63
N LEU A 34 6.73 0.02 4.17
CA LEU A 34 6.75 0.53 2.81
C LEU A 34 7.08 2.02 2.84
N LEU A 35 8.21 2.39 2.26
CA LEU A 35 8.61 3.78 2.08
C LEU A 35 8.01 4.34 0.79
N LEU A 36 7.22 5.40 0.92
CA LEU A 36 6.72 6.20 -0.21
C LEU A 36 7.56 7.47 -0.28
N GLU A 37 8.24 7.66 -1.41
CA GLU A 37 8.95 8.91 -1.67
C GLU A 37 7.94 9.93 -2.14
N MET A 38 7.84 11.02 -1.40
CA MET A 38 6.96 12.14 -1.72
C MET A 38 7.62 13.01 -2.79
N PRO A 39 6.95 13.29 -3.92
CA PRO A 39 7.46 14.26 -4.88
C PRO A 39 7.62 15.65 -4.25
N TYR A 40 8.65 16.39 -4.66
CA TYR A 40 8.98 17.71 -4.09
C TYR A 40 7.91 18.79 -4.34
N TYR A 41 7.03 18.56 -5.32
CA TYR A 41 5.98 19.50 -5.73
C TYR A 41 4.67 19.29 -4.97
N VAL A 42 4.63 18.36 -4.00
CA VAL A 42 3.40 18.07 -3.26
C VAL A 42 3.11 19.18 -2.26
N GLU A 43 1.92 19.73 -2.35
CA GLU A 43 1.43 20.76 -1.43
C GLU A 43 1.03 20.15 -0.08
N PRO A 44 1.10 20.91 1.02
CA PRO A 44 0.52 20.49 2.30
C PRO A 44 -0.97 20.22 2.15
N GLY A 45 -1.44 19.11 2.73
CA GLY A 45 -2.83 18.69 2.56
C GLY A 45 -3.10 17.29 3.10
N ILE A 46 -4.36 16.87 2.93
CA ILE A 46 -4.79 15.50 3.25
C ILE A 46 -4.97 14.76 1.94
N TYR A 47 -4.25 13.65 1.79
CA TYR A 47 -4.28 12.82 0.60
C TYR A 47 -4.74 11.41 0.94
N ASP A 48 -5.55 10.81 0.07
CA ASP A 48 -5.98 9.43 0.25
C ASP A 48 -4.97 8.43 -0.31
N LEU A 49 -4.58 7.46 0.52
CA LEU A 49 -3.88 6.25 0.10
C LEU A 49 -4.86 5.09 -0.01
N ARG A 50 -4.93 4.50 -1.19
CA ARG A 50 -5.60 3.22 -1.42
C ARG A 50 -4.58 2.09 -1.31
N ILE A 51 -4.70 1.30 -0.26
CA ILE A 51 -3.87 0.12 0.00
C ILE A 51 -4.68 -1.12 -0.39
N THR A 52 -4.20 -1.88 -1.35
CA THR A 52 -4.80 -3.15 -1.79
C THR A 52 -3.87 -4.29 -1.41
N ILE A 53 -4.35 -5.21 -0.59
CA ILE A 53 -3.67 -6.46 -0.23
C ILE A 53 -4.40 -7.57 -0.97
N SER A 54 -3.68 -8.35 -1.78
CA SER A 54 -4.29 -9.41 -2.58
C SER A 54 -3.39 -10.61 -2.74
N ASN A 55 -3.98 -11.79 -2.71
CA ASN A 55 -3.41 -13.05 -3.21
C ASN A 55 -4.41 -13.68 -4.19
N ASP A 56 -4.20 -14.94 -4.57
CA ASP A 56 -5.05 -15.65 -5.55
C ASP A 56 -6.50 -15.85 -5.10
N LYS A 57 -6.78 -15.80 -3.79
CA LYS A 57 -8.10 -16.12 -3.22
C LYS A 57 -8.80 -14.92 -2.60
N TYR A 58 -8.03 -13.97 -2.08
CA TYR A 58 -8.53 -12.87 -1.26
C TYR A 58 -8.00 -11.55 -1.77
N ARG A 59 -8.89 -10.55 -1.77
CA ARG A 59 -8.55 -9.16 -2.04
C ARG A 59 -9.19 -8.27 -0.99
N ARG A 60 -8.36 -7.45 -0.33
CA ARG A 60 -8.80 -6.48 0.67
C ARG A 60 -8.28 -5.11 0.30
N VAL A 61 -9.18 -4.13 0.30
CA VAL A 61 -8.85 -2.74 0.00
C VAL A 61 -9.11 -1.91 1.25
N ARG A 62 -8.15 -1.06 1.60
CA ARG A 62 -8.26 -0.09 2.70
C ARG A 62 -7.88 1.28 2.19
N HIS A 63 -8.65 2.28 2.59
CA HIS A 63 -8.37 3.68 2.33
C HIS A 63 -7.86 4.29 3.63
N ARG A 64 -6.75 5.03 3.56
CA ARG A 64 -6.15 5.70 4.70
C ARG A 64 -5.74 7.12 4.28
N PRO A 65 -6.22 8.16 4.97
CA PRO A 65 -5.73 9.50 4.75
C PRO A 65 -4.31 9.63 5.31
N ILE A 66 -3.46 10.36 4.60
CA ILE A 66 -2.17 10.84 5.08
C ILE A 66 -2.21 12.37 5.14
N VAL A 67 -1.52 12.94 6.12
CA VAL A 67 -1.40 14.39 6.28
C VAL A 67 0.02 14.78 5.92
N ILE A 68 0.14 15.75 5.01
CA ILE A 68 1.38 16.38 4.61
C ILE A 68 1.35 17.80 5.13
N THR A 69 2.37 18.18 5.90
CA THR A 69 2.48 19.47 6.59
C THR A 69 3.68 20.24 6.11
#